data_AF-A0AAN5CI02-F1
#
_entry.id   AF-A0AAN5CI02-F1
#
_cell.length_a   1.000
_cell.length_b   1.000
_cell.length_c   1.000
_cell.angle_alpha   90.00
_cell.angle_beta   90.00
_cell.angle_gamma   90.00
#
_symmetry.space_group_name_H-M   'P 1'
#
loop_
_entity.id
_entity.type
_entity.pdbx_description
1 polymer ?
#
loop_
_entity_poly.entity_id
_entity_poly.type
_entity_poly.pdbx_seq_one_letter_code
_entity_poly.pdbx_strand_id
1 'polypeptide(L)'
;DSIFLLFQTWHNSKFIATSLSLLDVLPAKGLLYMCLLMMLNRMAVFVVPSIFFLFNEINIFRTISACWGIKFTFSVLAACVGSTQKFNRQTLKYENIGEPLFEEETVKTVLEQFNYALPLSMFVIYVIIYCSIRKKRKGVR
;
A
#
# COMPACT_ATOMS: atom_id res chain seq x y z
N ASP A 1 -26.13 24.89 20.12
CA ASP A 1 -24.73 25.40 20.03
C ASP A 1 -23.68 24.46 20.63
N SER A 2 -23.89 23.88 21.81
CA SER A 2 -22.95 22.93 22.44
C SER A 2 -22.67 21.65 21.64
N ILE A 3 -23.66 21.10 20.93
CA ILE A 3 -23.49 19.90 20.06
C ILE A 3 -22.63 20.23 18.82
N PHE A 4 -22.76 21.44 18.28
CA PHE A 4 -21.99 21.88 17.11
C PHE A 4 -20.51 22.11 17.48
N LEU A 5 -20.25 22.66 18.68
CA LEU A 5 -18.89 22.81 19.22
C LEU A 5 -18.23 21.47 19.57
N LEU A 6 -19.01 20.48 20.03
CA LEU A 6 -18.54 19.10 20.22
C LEU A 6 -18.17 18.45 18.89
N PHE A 7 -19.00 18.62 17.84
CA PHE A 7 -18.69 18.11 16.51
C PHE A 7 -17.43 18.76 15.93
N GLN A 8 -17.27 20.06 16.13
CA GLN A 8 -16.13 20.83 15.63
C GLN A 8 -14.84 20.53 16.40
N THR A 9 -14.90 20.26 17.71
CA THR A 9 -13.75 19.80 18.50
C THR A 9 -13.35 18.35 18.17
N TRP A 10 -14.33 17.48 17.88
CA TRP A 10 -14.06 16.11 17.40
C TRP A 10 -13.31 16.12 16.06
N HIS A 11 -13.79 16.91 15.10
CA HIS A 11 -13.18 17.02 13.77
C HIS A 11 -11.80 17.70 13.77
N ASN A 12 -11.51 18.51 14.80
CA ASN A 12 -10.24 19.23 14.95
C ASN A 12 -9.20 18.44 15.77
N SER A 13 -9.54 17.24 16.24
CA SER A 13 -8.57 16.38 16.89
C SER A 13 -7.59 15.82 15.86
N LYS A 14 -6.29 15.96 16.14
CA LYS A 14 -5.20 15.46 15.27
C LYS A 14 -5.40 13.97 14.94
N PHE A 15 -5.92 13.21 15.89
CA PHE A 15 -6.16 11.77 15.74
C PHE A 15 -7.23 11.42 14.69
N ILE A 16 -8.34 12.15 14.66
CA ILE A 16 -9.42 11.91 13.69
C ILE A 16 -8.97 12.33 12.28
N ALA A 17 -8.27 13.46 12.16
CA ALA A 17 -7.71 13.89 10.89
C ALA A 17 -6.68 12.88 10.33
N THR A 18 -5.79 12.36 11.17
CA THR A 18 -4.82 11.32 10.77
C THR A 18 -5.53 10.02 10.38
N SER A 19 -6.54 9.59 11.13
CA SER A 19 -7.30 8.36 10.84
C SER A 19 -8.10 8.46 9.52
N LEU A 20 -8.71 9.61 9.25
CA LEU A 20 -9.38 9.89 7.97
C LEU A 20 -8.38 9.87 6.80
N SER A 21 -7.23 10.54 6.95
CA SER A 21 -6.18 10.54 5.92
C SER A 21 -5.63 9.13 5.64
N LEU A 22 -5.52 8.30 6.69
CA LEU A 22 -5.15 6.91 6.56
C LEU A 22 -6.21 6.11 5.79
N LEU A 23 -7.49 6.33 6.09
CA LEU A 23 -8.61 5.63 5.44
C LEU A 23 -8.81 6.02 3.98
N ASP A 24 -8.42 7.22 3.55
CA ASP A 24 -8.49 7.60 2.13
C ASP A 24 -7.33 6.99 1.31
N VAL A 25 -6.14 6.90 1.92
CA VAL A 25 -4.94 6.39 1.24
C VAL A 25 -4.87 4.85 1.27
N LEU A 26 -5.44 4.22 2.31
CA LEU A 26 -5.41 2.77 2.46
C LEU A 26 -6.06 2.04 1.27
N PRO A 27 -7.29 2.34 0.84
CA PRO A 27 -8.00 1.56 -0.18
C PRO A 27 -7.25 1.57 -1.51
N ALA A 28 -6.86 2.75 -1.97
CA ALA A 28 -6.16 2.93 -3.25
C ALA A 28 -4.83 2.17 -3.29
N LYS A 29 -4.00 2.29 -2.24
CA LYS A 29 -2.74 1.54 -2.16
C LYS A 29 -2.98 0.04 -1.94
N GLY A 30 -4.01 -0.33 -1.18
CA GLY A 30 -4.38 -1.72 -0.90
C GLY A 30 -4.75 -2.51 -2.15
N LEU A 31 -5.46 -1.87 -3.07
CA LEU A 31 -5.80 -2.47 -4.36
C LEU A 31 -4.55 -2.90 -5.13
N LEU A 32 -3.49 -2.07 -5.14
CA LEU A 32 -2.23 -2.43 -5.81
C LEU A 32 -1.60 -3.69 -5.20
N TYR A 33 -1.52 -3.81 -3.88
CA TYR A 33 -0.99 -5.02 -3.24
C TYR A 33 -1.84 -6.26 -3.55
N MET A 34 -3.17 -6.11 -3.62
CA MET A 34 -4.05 -7.21 -4.02
C MET A 34 -3.87 -7.61 -5.48
N CYS A 35 -3.70 -6.65 -6.38
CA CYS A 35 -3.38 -6.91 -7.78
C CYS A 35 -2.03 -7.64 -7.89
N LEU A 36 -1.03 -7.24 -7.12
CA LEU A 36 0.27 -7.92 -7.06
C LEU A 36 0.11 -9.35 -6.57
N LEU A 37 -0.65 -9.58 -5.50
CA LEU A 37 -0.91 -10.92 -4.97
C LEU A 37 -1.64 -11.80 -5.99
N MET A 38 -2.61 -11.25 -6.72
CA MET A 38 -3.31 -11.95 -7.80
C MET A 38 -2.35 -12.31 -8.95
N MET A 39 -1.43 -11.41 -9.31
CA MET A 39 -0.42 -11.67 -10.32
C MET A 39 0.59 -12.74 -9.88
N LEU A 40 1.03 -12.71 -8.62
CA LEU A 40 1.89 -13.74 -8.04
C LEU A 40 1.20 -15.11 -8.00
N ASN A 41 -0.09 -15.16 -7.66
CA ASN A 41 -0.87 -16.39 -7.73
C ASN A 41 -0.87 -16.96 -9.15
N ARG A 42 -1.14 -16.12 -10.17
CA ARG A 42 -1.05 -16.54 -11.58
C ARG A 42 0.36 -16.99 -11.96
N MET A 43 1.41 -16.31 -11.47
CA MET A 43 2.79 -16.70 -11.72
C MET A 43 3.12 -18.07 -11.11
N ALA A 44 2.66 -18.35 -9.89
CA ALA A 44 2.86 -19.64 -9.23
C ALA A 44 2.21 -20.79 -10.03
N VAL A 45 1.01 -20.56 -10.57
CA VAL A 45 0.29 -21.56 -11.39
C VAL A 45 0.98 -21.81 -12.74
N PHE A 46 1.44 -20.76 -13.42
CA PHE A 46 1.92 -20.89 -14.80
C PHE A 46 3.42 -21.15 -14.95
N VAL A 47 4.24 -20.67 -14.01
CA VAL A 47 5.69 -20.53 -14.17
C VAL A 47 6.46 -21.37 -13.17
N VAL A 48 6.13 -21.26 -11.88
CA VAL A 48 6.91 -21.88 -10.79
C VAL A 48 5.99 -22.66 -9.85
N PRO A 49 5.76 -23.97 -10.10
CA PRO A 49 4.91 -24.79 -9.23
C PRO A 49 5.48 -24.91 -7.81
N SER A 50 6.78 -24.66 -7.61
CA SER A 50 7.42 -24.64 -6.29
C SER A 50 6.88 -23.57 -5.34
N ILE A 51 6.22 -22.51 -5.85
CA ILE A 51 5.64 -21.43 -5.02
C ILE A 51 4.16 -21.72 -4.72
N PHE A 52 3.57 -22.75 -5.35
CA PHE A 52 2.16 -23.09 -5.22
C PHE A 52 1.72 -23.37 -3.78
N PHE A 53 2.61 -23.89 -2.92
CA PHE A 53 2.31 -24.19 -1.52
C PHE A 53 1.85 -22.97 -0.71
N LEU A 54 2.27 -21.76 -1.10
CA LEU A 54 1.85 -20.50 -0.47
C LEU A 54 0.41 -20.10 -0.83
N PHE A 55 -0.14 -20.66 -1.92
CA PHE A 55 -1.45 -20.34 -2.47
C PHE A 55 -2.46 -21.48 -2.33
N ASN A 56 -2.17 -22.51 -1.52
CA ASN A 56 -3.15 -23.54 -1.14
C ASN A 56 -4.35 -22.89 -0.42
N GLU A 57 -5.55 -23.48 -0.52
CA GLU A 57 -6.79 -22.93 0.07
C GLU A 57 -6.68 -22.61 1.57
N ILE A 58 -5.91 -23.41 2.32
CA ILE A 58 -5.68 -23.18 3.75
C ILE A 58 -4.70 -22.01 3.99
N ASN A 59 -3.71 -21.88 3.12
CA ASN A 59 -2.63 -20.90 3.27
C ASN A 59 -2.96 -19.56 2.62
N ILE A 60 -3.88 -19.50 1.65
CA ILE A 60 -4.21 -18.27 0.92
C ILE A 60 -4.76 -17.21 1.87
N PHE A 61 -5.60 -17.58 2.83
CA PHE A 61 -6.10 -16.68 3.86
C PHE A 61 -4.97 -16.15 4.76
N ARG A 62 -4.01 -17.02 5.13
CA ARG A 62 -2.83 -16.59 5.91
C ARG A 62 -1.95 -15.63 5.11
N THR A 63 -1.73 -15.90 3.83
CA THR A 63 -0.94 -15.03 2.93
C THR A 63 -1.62 -13.68 2.71
N ILE A 64 -2.94 -13.67 2.49
CA ILE A 64 -3.74 -12.44 2.38
C ILE A 64 -3.69 -11.64 3.68
N SER A 65 -3.90 -12.30 4.82
CA SER A 65 -3.85 -11.65 6.15
C SER A 65 -2.47 -11.09 6.45
N ALA A 66 -1.40 -11.84 6.15
CA ALA A 66 -0.02 -11.37 6.30
C ALA A 66 0.27 -10.15 5.40
N CYS A 67 -0.23 -10.16 4.15
CA CYS A 67 -0.10 -9.03 3.24
C CYS A 67 -0.81 -7.78 3.77
N TRP A 68 -2.03 -7.92 4.30
CA TRP A 68 -2.73 -6.83 4.98
C TRP A 68 -1.99 -6.33 6.20
N GLY A 69 -1.46 -7.23 7.03
CA GLY A 69 -0.66 -6.88 8.20
C GLY A 69 0.56 -6.05 7.84
N ILE A 70 1.36 -6.51 6.87
CA ILE A 70 2.52 -5.76 6.37
C ILE A 70 2.12 -4.38 5.88
N LYS A 71 1.05 -4.30 5.07
CA LYS A 71 0.57 -3.03 4.52
C LYS A 71 0.02 -2.10 5.60
N PHE A 72 -0.65 -2.62 6.62
CA PHE A 72 -1.08 -1.84 7.78
C PHE A 72 0.12 -1.28 8.52
N THR A 73 1.15 -2.09 8.79
CA THR A 73 2.40 -1.65 9.41
C THR A 73 3.08 -0.55 8.60
N PHE A 74 3.21 -0.71 7.28
CA PHE A 74 3.75 0.34 6.41
C PHE A 74 2.91 1.62 6.41
N SER A 75 1.58 1.50 6.50
CA SER A 75 0.69 2.66 6.55
C SER A 75 0.82 3.41 7.88
N VAL A 76 0.93 2.70 9.00
CA VAL A 76 1.18 3.29 10.31
C VAL A 76 2.55 3.98 10.31
N LEU A 77 3.59 3.30 9.81
CA LEU A 77 4.93 3.87 9.70
C LEU A 77 4.93 5.14 8.82
N ALA A 78 4.22 5.11 7.69
CA ALA A 78 4.06 6.25 6.81
C ALA A 78 3.34 7.43 7.49
N ALA A 79 2.33 7.15 8.32
CA ALA A 79 1.65 8.19 9.10
C ALA A 79 2.52 8.75 10.24
N CYS A 80 3.40 7.95 10.83
CA CYS A 80 4.36 8.42 11.84
C CYS A 80 5.46 9.30 11.22
N VAL A 81 5.87 9.02 9.98
CA VAL A 81 6.96 9.72 9.28
C VAL A 81 6.44 10.90 8.44
N GLY A 82 5.19 10.83 7.99
CA GLY A 82 4.53 11.86 7.21
C GLY A 82 4.26 13.11 8.05
N SER A 83 4.79 14.25 7.61
CA SER A 83 4.41 15.54 8.18
C SER A 83 2.90 15.73 8.02
N THR A 84 2.25 16.19 9.09
CA THR A 84 0.83 16.55 9.02
C THR A 84 0.69 17.79 8.13
N GLN A 85 0.18 17.58 6.91
CA GLN A 85 -0.18 18.67 6.00
C GLN A 85 -1.41 19.39 6.55
N LYS A 86 -1.26 20.68 6.84
CA LYS A 86 -2.39 21.55 7.17
C LYS A 86 -2.65 22.46 5.99
N PHE A 87 -3.91 22.52 5.58
CA PHE A 87 -4.35 23.49 4.58
C PHE A 87 -4.29 24.89 5.20
N ASN A 88 -3.34 25.71 4.75
CA ASN A 88 -3.25 27.10 5.15
C ASN A 88 -4.24 27.91 4.31
N ARG A 89 -5.31 28.41 4.96
CA ARG A 89 -6.37 29.19 4.29
C ARG A 89 -5.89 30.55 3.78
N GLN A 90 -4.80 31.09 4.34
CA GLN A 90 -4.26 32.40 3.95
C GLN A 90 -3.44 32.29 2.66
N THR A 91 -2.65 31.22 2.51
CA THR A 91 -1.85 30.97 1.31
C THR A 91 -2.57 30.09 0.28
N LEU A 92 -3.73 29.53 0.65
CA LEU A 92 -4.50 28.53 -0.11
C LEU A 92 -3.63 27.33 -0.53
N LYS A 93 -2.61 27.01 0.29
CA LYS A 93 -1.65 25.94 0.04
C LYS A 93 -1.63 24.97 1.22
N TYR A 94 -1.36 23.70 0.93
CA TYR A 94 -1.05 22.73 1.97
C TYR A 94 0.38 22.95 2.42
N GLU A 95 0.56 23.35 3.68
CA GLU A 95 1.86 23.56 4.30
C GLU A 95 2.13 22.42 5.28
N ASN A 96 3.35 21.87 5.24
CA ASN A 96 3.85 20.88 6.18
C ASN A 96 4.18 21.59 7.50
N ILE A 97 3.20 21.68 8.39
CA ILE A 97 3.33 22.41 9.68
C ILE A 97 3.69 21.44 10.81
N GLY A 98 3.49 20.12 10.63
CA GLY A 98 3.90 19.13 11.61
C GLY A 98 5.37 18.76 11.50
N GLU A 99 6.13 18.96 12.57
CA GLU A 99 7.40 18.26 12.78
C GLU A 99 7.12 16.74 12.69
N PRO A 100 7.83 16.00 11.82
CA PRO A 100 7.66 14.56 11.78
C PRO A 100 8.13 13.97 13.11
N LEU A 101 7.41 12.96 13.63
CA LEU A 101 7.82 12.27 14.88
C LEU A 101 9.21 11.63 14.75
N PHE A 102 9.62 11.33 13.51
CA PHE A 102 10.96 10.88 13.15
C PHE A 102 11.48 11.73 11.99
N GLU A 103 12.50 12.55 12.24
CA GLU A 103 13.22 13.36 11.23
C GLU A 103 14.25 12.54 10.42
N GLU A 104 14.07 11.23 10.32
CA GLU A 104 14.98 10.39 9.54
C GLU A 104 14.62 10.42 8.05
N GLU A 105 15.42 11.15 7.25
CA GLU A 105 15.36 11.14 5.78
C GLU A 105 15.48 9.72 5.19
N THR A 106 16.14 8.82 5.91
CA THR A 106 16.30 7.41 5.56
C THR A 106 14.96 6.70 5.42
N VAL A 107 14.04 6.87 6.37
CA VAL A 107 12.74 6.20 6.37
C VAL A 107 11.86 6.73 5.24
N LYS A 108 11.89 8.05 4.98
CA LYS A 108 11.18 8.65 3.84
C LYS A 108 11.66 8.09 2.50
N THR A 109 12.97 8.03 2.31
CA THR A 109 13.59 7.49 1.09
C THR A 109 13.21 6.03 0.86
N VAL A 110 13.26 5.20 1.90
CA VAL A 110 12.85 3.79 1.82
C VAL A 110 11.37 3.68 1.44
N LEU A 111 10.50 4.48 2.05
CA LEU A 111 9.07 4.44 1.76
C LEU A 111 8.75 4.85 0.31
N GLU A 112 9.44 5.86 -0.22
CA GLU A 112 9.35 6.25 -1.64
C GLU A 112 9.83 5.15 -2.57
N GLN A 113 11.01 4.57 -2.30
CA GLN A 113 11.54 3.46 -3.08
C GLN A 113 10.57 2.28 -3.13
N PHE A 114 9.92 1.93 -2.01
CA PHE A 114 8.89 0.88 -1.98
C PHE A 114 7.67 1.22 -2.87
N ASN A 115 7.22 2.48 -2.87
CA ASN A 115 6.10 2.90 -3.73
C ASN A 115 6.45 2.76 -5.22
N TYR A 116 7.70 3.00 -5.62
CA TYR A 116 8.18 2.79 -7.00
C TYR A 116 8.49 1.33 -7.34
N ALA A 117 8.95 0.55 -6.37
CA ALA A 117 9.27 -0.87 -6.56
C ALA A 117 8.02 -1.70 -6.91
N LEU A 118 6.86 -1.34 -6.37
CA LEU A 118 5.59 -2.02 -6.63
C LEU A 118 5.23 -2.09 -8.12
N PRO A 119 5.01 -0.99 -8.85
CA PRO A 119 4.65 -1.04 -10.27
C PRO A 119 5.74 -1.72 -11.12
N LEU A 120 7.02 -1.54 -10.76
CA LEU A 120 8.13 -2.21 -11.45
C LEU A 120 8.07 -3.73 -11.28
N SER A 121 7.82 -4.21 -10.06
CA SER A 121 7.65 -5.64 -9.79
C SER A 121 6.43 -6.23 -10.51
N MET A 122 5.32 -5.50 -10.58
CA MET A 122 4.14 -5.92 -11.37
C MET A 122 4.48 -6.08 -12.85
N PHE A 123 5.20 -5.12 -13.42
CA PHE A 123 5.61 -5.17 -14.82
C PHE A 123 6.49 -6.40 -15.11
N VAL A 124 7.48 -6.66 -14.26
CA VAL A 124 8.37 -7.83 -14.39
C VAL A 124 7.58 -9.14 -14.31
N ILE A 125 6.68 -9.30 -13.32
CA ILE A 125 5.84 -10.49 -13.18
C ILE A 125 4.98 -10.69 -14.44
N TYR A 126 4.41 -9.61 -14.98
CA TYR A 126 3.58 -9.68 -16.18
C TYR A 126 4.37 -10.14 -17.42
N VAL A 127 5.58 -9.61 -17.61
CA VAL A 127 6.49 -10.03 -18.69
C VAL A 127 6.85 -11.52 -18.56
N ILE A 128 7.12 -11.99 -17.34
CA ILE A 128 7.44 -13.40 -17.08
C ILE A 128 6.24 -14.31 -17.42
N ILE A 129 5.03 -13.94 -16.99
CA ILE A 129 3.81 -14.69 -17.32
C ILE A 129 3.61 -14.73 -18.84
N TYR A 130 3.75 -13.60 -19.52
CA TYR A 130 3.59 -13.50 -20.97
C TYR A 130 4.59 -14.41 -21.71
N CYS A 131 5.87 -14.34 -21.34
CA CYS A 131 6.91 -15.19 -21.91
C CYS A 131 6.63 -16.69 -21.67
N SER A 132 6.16 -17.05 -20.49
CA SER A 132 5.85 -18.45 -20.13
C SER A 132 4.68 -19.00 -20.95
N ILE A 133 3.62 -18.21 -21.13
CA ILE A 133 2.48 -18.58 -21.99
C ILE A 133 2.95 -18.73 -23.45
N ARG A 134 3.78 -17.82 -23.95
CA ARG A 134 4.31 -17.88 -25.33
C ARG A 134 5.17 -19.12 -25.56
N LYS A 135 6.01 -19.51 -24.59
CA LYS A 135 6.81 -20.74 -24.67
C LYS A 135 5.92 -21.99 -24.72
N LYS A 136 4.93 -22.09 -23.81
CA LYS A 136 3.98 -23.22 -23.80
C LYS A 136 3.24 -23.37 -25.13
N ARG A 137 2.80 -22.27 -25.76
CA ARG A 137 2.13 -22.33 -27.08
C ARG A 137 3.03 -22.77 -28.23
N LYS A 138 4.34 -22.54 -28.13
CA LYS A 138 5.30 -22.94 -29.18
C LYS A 138 5.71 -24.41 -29.10
N GLY A 139 5.73 -25.00 -27.91
CA GLY A 139 6.05 -26.42 -27.71
C GLY A 139 4.90 -27.39 -27.97
N VAL A 140 3.72 -26.89 -28.37
CA VAL A 140 2.54 -27.69 -28.75
C VAL A 140 2.42 -27.79 -30.29
N ARG A 141 3.44 -27.37 -31.03
CA ARG A 141 3.66 -27.74 -32.44
C ARG A 141 4.79 -28.74 -32.51
#